data_AF-A0A0P0URI7-F1
#
_entry.id   AF-A0A0P0URI7-F1
#
_cell.length_a   1.000
_cell.length_b   1.000
_cell.length_c   1.000
_cell.angle_alpha   90.00
_cell.angle_beta   90.00
_cell.angle_gamma   90.00
#
_symmetry.space_group_name_H-M   'P 1'
#
loop_
_entity.id
_entity.type
_entity.pdbx_description
1 polymer ?
#
loop_
_entity_poly.entity_id
_entity_poly.type
_entity_poly.pdbx_seq_one_letter_code
_entity_poly.pdbx_strand_id
1 'polypeptide(L)'
;MHKIDTPNANNNKFIDQDTANGIVGTSASAAWLNSVQDEIISVLIKANIVPNKATDNQLADAIKLIAKDQLGSVDTSFYALKNGDATKKFKVADATNNNEAVNKGQVNGIAISFGSIQVSGYVNNYDGIMDWTAPSGSVIVGVYSVHSNQAEDRRFKYKYRSISISNI
;
A
#
# COMPACT_ATOMS: atom_id res chain seq x y z
N MET A 1 -0.42 -41.61 -8.67
CA MET A 1 -0.62 -42.70 -7.70
C MET A 1 -1.75 -43.61 -8.18
N HIS A 2 -1.60 -44.92 -8.01
CA HIS A 2 -2.65 -45.90 -8.32
C HIS A 2 -3.17 -46.62 -7.06
N LYS A 3 -4.28 -47.33 -7.21
CA LYS A 3 -4.84 -48.22 -6.18
C LYS A 3 -3.86 -49.35 -5.85
N ILE A 4 -3.83 -49.81 -4.60
CA ILE A 4 -2.99 -50.95 -4.20
C ILE A 4 -3.48 -52.20 -4.93
N ASP A 5 -2.56 -52.90 -5.58
CA ASP A 5 -2.82 -54.03 -6.47
C ASP A 5 -2.10 -55.32 -6.05
N THR A 6 -1.47 -55.32 -4.87
CA THR A 6 -0.85 -56.52 -4.32
C THR A 6 -1.91 -57.56 -3.92
N PRO A 7 -1.62 -58.87 -4.09
CA PRO A 7 -2.61 -59.93 -3.86
C PRO A 7 -3.16 -60.00 -2.42
N ASN A 8 -2.44 -59.47 -1.44
CA ASN A 8 -2.83 -59.39 -0.03
C ASN A 8 -3.51 -58.06 0.35
N ALA A 9 -3.88 -57.23 -0.64
CA ALA A 9 -4.72 -56.06 -0.43
C ALA A 9 -6.20 -56.47 -0.44
N ASN A 10 -6.99 -55.96 0.50
CA ASN A 10 -8.43 -56.17 0.51
C ASN A 10 -9.11 -54.97 -0.16
N ASN A 11 -9.84 -55.19 -1.25
CA ASN A 11 -10.52 -54.13 -2.01
C ASN A 11 -9.61 -52.92 -2.32
N ASN A 12 -8.36 -53.20 -2.70
CA ASN A 12 -7.32 -52.21 -2.99
C ASN A 12 -6.93 -51.30 -1.80
N LYS A 13 -7.16 -51.75 -0.56
CA LYS A 13 -6.77 -51.05 0.68
C LYS A 13 -5.78 -51.90 1.49
N PHE A 14 -5.04 -51.21 2.37
CA PHE A 14 -4.22 -51.85 3.38
C PHE A 14 -5.09 -52.64 4.36
N ILE A 15 -4.62 -53.83 4.69
CA ILE A 15 -5.07 -54.61 5.84
C ILE A 15 -3.87 -54.92 6.71
N ASP A 16 -4.07 -54.86 8.02
CA ASP A 16 -3.07 -55.27 8.98
C ASP A 16 -2.91 -56.79 8.97
N GLN A 17 -1.73 -57.26 9.37
CA GLN A 17 -1.52 -58.67 9.61
C GLN A 17 -2.30 -59.11 10.84
N ASP A 18 -3.10 -60.16 10.70
CA ASP A 18 -3.79 -60.81 11.81
C ASP A 18 -3.37 -62.27 11.89
N THR A 19 -2.42 -62.53 12.79
CA THR A 19 -1.86 -63.87 13.02
C THR A 19 -2.87 -64.82 13.67
N ALA A 20 -3.89 -64.30 14.39
CA ALA A 20 -4.91 -65.13 15.03
C ALA A 20 -5.92 -65.68 14.02
N ASN A 21 -6.22 -64.90 12.98
CA ASN A 21 -7.14 -65.27 11.91
C ASN A 21 -6.45 -65.65 10.58
N GLY A 22 -5.12 -65.78 10.59
CA GLY A 22 -4.33 -66.19 9.42
C GLY A 22 -4.31 -65.17 8.26
N ILE A 23 -4.62 -63.91 8.54
CA ILE A 23 -4.62 -62.84 7.53
C ILE A 23 -3.21 -62.29 7.39
N VAL A 24 -2.67 -62.37 6.16
CA VAL A 24 -1.39 -61.74 5.83
C VAL A 24 -1.64 -60.25 5.56
N GLY A 25 -0.88 -59.39 6.22
CA GLY A 25 -0.97 -57.94 6.02
C GLY A 25 -0.59 -57.54 4.59
N THR A 26 -1.14 -56.43 4.11
CA THR A 26 -0.87 -55.92 2.76
C THR A 26 0.59 -55.53 2.58
N SER A 27 1.18 -55.93 1.46
CA SER A 27 2.53 -55.51 1.07
C SER A 27 2.45 -54.31 0.14
N ALA A 28 3.35 -53.34 0.34
CA ALA A 28 3.51 -52.22 -0.58
C ALA A 28 4.46 -52.64 -1.70
N SER A 29 3.97 -52.69 -2.95
CA SER A 29 4.83 -52.98 -4.10
C SER A 29 5.77 -51.81 -4.40
N ALA A 30 6.94 -52.10 -4.98
CA ALA A 30 7.86 -51.06 -5.44
C ALA A 30 7.19 -50.14 -6.48
N ALA A 31 6.37 -50.71 -7.38
CA ALA A 31 5.59 -49.94 -8.34
C ALA A 31 4.67 -48.92 -7.64
N TRP A 32 3.97 -49.36 -6.59
CA TRP A 32 3.09 -48.49 -5.82
C TRP A 32 3.87 -47.38 -5.09
N LEU A 33 4.97 -47.71 -4.40
CA LEU A 33 5.81 -46.75 -3.69
C LEU A 33 6.47 -45.74 -4.63
N ASN A 34 6.95 -46.18 -5.79
CA ASN A 34 7.46 -45.30 -6.84
C ASN A 34 6.37 -44.35 -7.34
N SER A 35 5.14 -44.85 -7.53
CA SER A 35 4.02 -44.00 -7.96
C SER A 35 3.63 -42.93 -6.94
N VAL A 36 3.84 -43.19 -5.64
CA VAL A 36 3.63 -42.20 -4.57
C VAL A 36 4.76 -41.17 -4.59
N GLN A 37 5.99 -41.62 -4.75
CA GLN A 37 7.15 -40.73 -4.88
C GLN A 37 6.99 -39.79 -6.09
N ASP A 38 6.61 -40.32 -7.26
CA ASP A 38 6.45 -39.54 -8.48
C ASP A 38 5.38 -38.44 -8.34
N GLU A 39 4.29 -38.69 -7.60
CA GLU A 39 3.28 -37.66 -7.31
C GLU A 39 3.85 -36.54 -6.44
N ILE A 40 4.58 -36.88 -5.38
CA ILE A 40 5.20 -35.89 -4.50
C ILE A 40 6.22 -35.06 -5.28
N ILE A 41 7.04 -35.70 -6.12
CA ILE A 41 8.01 -35.02 -6.99
C ILE A 41 7.28 -34.12 -8.00
N SER A 42 6.16 -34.55 -8.55
CA SER A 42 5.35 -33.74 -9.48
C SER A 42 4.83 -32.46 -8.82
N VAL A 43 4.44 -32.51 -7.55
CA VAL A 43 4.05 -31.32 -6.77
C VAL A 43 5.24 -30.36 -6.61
N LEU A 44 6.45 -30.86 -6.31
CA LEU A 44 7.66 -30.02 -6.22
C LEU A 44 7.97 -29.35 -7.56
N ILE A 45 7.95 -30.10 -8.66
CA ILE A 45 8.22 -29.58 -10.01
C ILE A 45 7.19 -28.50 -10.38
N LYS A 46 5.91 -28.71 -10.08
CA LYS A 46 4.85 -27.72 -10.32
C LYS A 46 5.08 -26.42 -9.55
N ALA A 47 5.70 -26.50 -8.38
CA ALA A 47 6.12 -25.34 -7.59
C ALA A 47 7.52 -24.80 -7.96
N ASN A 48 8.15 -25.35 -9.01
CA ASN A 48 9.52 -25.04 -9.42
C ASN A 48 10.58 -25.29 -8.32
N ILE A 49 10.38 -26.31 -7.49
CA ILE A 49 11.31 -26.76 -6.45
C ILE A 49 12.05 -28.00 -6.93
N VAL A 50 13.39 -27.96 -6.85
CA VAL A 50 14.24 -29.13 -7.13
C VAL A 50 14.29 -30.04 -5.89
N PRO A 51 13.99 -31.35 -6.02
CA PRO A 51 14.07 -32.31 -4.91
C PRO A 51 15.47 -32.35 -4.28
N ASN A 52 15.54 -32.35 -2.95
CA ASN A 52 16.78 -32.33 -2.18
C ASN A 52 16.66 -33.20 -0.92
N LYS A 53 17.44 -34.28 -0.87
CA LYS A 53 17.48 -35.22 0.26
C LYS A 53 17.82 -34.61 1.62
N ALA A 54 18.46 -33.44 1.64
CA ALA A 54 18.83 -32.73 2.87
C ALA A 54 17.70 -31.85 3.41
N THR A 55 16.57 -31.76 2.71
CA THR A 55 15.47 -30.84 3.01
C THR A 55 14.19 -31.66 3.20
N ASP A 56 13.59 -31.57 4.38
CA ASP A 56 12.41 -32.36 4.78
C ASP A 56 11.08 -31.60 4.66
N ASN A 57 11.12 -30.29 4.36
CA ASN A 57 9.95 -29.42 4.27
C ASN A 57 9.53 -29.08 2.82
N GLN A 58 10.15 -29.69 1.81
CA GLN A 58 9.95 -29.32 0.40
C GLN A 58 8.49 -29.40 -0.06
N LEU A 59 7.77 -30.45 0.38
CA LEU A 59 6.36 -30.63 0.02
C LEU A 59 5.48 -29.52 0.60
N ALA A 60 5.74 -29.12 1.85
CA ALA A 60 5.00 -28.04 2.48
C ALA A 60 5.25 -26.71 1.76
N ASP A 61 6.48 -26.44 1.34
CA ASP A 61 6.83 -25.23 0.62
C ASP A 61 6.25 -25.22 -0.81
N ALA A 62 6.23 -26.37 -1.48
CA ALA A 62 5.59 -26.49 -2.79
C ALA A 62 4.09 -26.20 -2.74
N ILE A 63 3.37 -26.73 -1.75
CA ILE A 63 1.94 -26.49 -1.58
C ILE A 63 1.66 -25.00 -1.32
N LYS A 64 2.48 -24.34 -0.48
CA LYS A 64 2.36 -22.89 -0.24
C LYS A 64 2.53 -22.08 -1.53
N LEU A 65 3.52 -22.43 -2.36
CA LEU A 65 3.78 -21.73 -3.62
C LEU A 65 2.66 -21.96 -4.63
N ILE A 66 2.19 -23.19 -4.79
CA ILE A 66 1.07 -23.50 -5.69
C ILE A 66 -0.21 -22.78 -5.22
N ALA A 67 -0.51 -22.80 -3.92
CA ALA A 67 -1.67 -22.09 -3.37
C ALA A 67 -1.56 -20.57 -3.58
N LYS A 68 -0.35 -20.01 -3.47
CA LYS A 68 -0.07 -18.59 -3.77
C LYS A 68 -0.29 -18.27 -5.25
N ASP A 69 0.15 -19.14 -6.16
CA ASP A 69 -0.02 -18.97 -7.60
C ASP A 69 -1.51 -19.04 -8.03
N GLN A 70 -2.29 -19.91 -7.40
CA GLN A 70 -3.74 -20.02 -7.62
C GLN A 70 -4.54 -18.79 -7.13
N LEU A 71 -3.94 -17.90 -6.33
CA LEU A 71 -4.56 -16.64 -5.91
C LEU A 71 -4.41 -15.53 -6.97
N GLY A 72 -3.66 -15.78 -8.04
CA GLY A 72 -3.18 -14.75 -8.96
C GLY A 72 -2.12 -13.88 -8.28
N SER A 73 -1.27 -13.23 -9.08
CA SER A 73 -0.38 -12.20 -8.60
C SER A 73 -1.22 -11.00 -8.12
N VAL A 74 -1.77 -11.08 -6.91
CA VAL A 74 -2.30 -9.92 -6.20
C VAL A 74 -1.10 -8.99 -6.07
N ASP A 75 -1.08 -7.92 -6.85
CA ASP A 75 -0.12 -6.84 -6.72
C ASP A 75 -0.34 -6.21 -5.33
N THR A 76 0.27 -6.80 -4.31
CA THR A 76 0.21 -6.31 -2.93
C THR A 76 0.99 -5.02 -2.76
N SER A 77 1.76 -4.63 -3.79
CA SER A 77 2.33 -3.30 -3.83
C SER A 77 1.26 -2.33 -4.30
N PHE A 78 0.52 -1.78 -3.34
CA PHE A 78 -0.32 -0.61 -3.57
C PHE A 78 0.58 0.52 -4.11
N TYR A 79 0.48 0.78 -5.41
CA TYR A 79 1.18 1.85 -6.09
C TYR A 79 0.22 3.00 -6.36
N ALA A 80 0.68 4.24 -6.17
CA ALA A 80 -0.05 5.43 -6.60
C ALA A 80 0.51 5.89 -7.96
N LEU A 81 -0.39 6.33 -8.84
CA LEU A 81 -0.03 6.90 -10.13
C LEU A 81 0.29 8.40 -9.99
N LYS A 82 1.36 8.87 -10.63
CA LYS A 82 1.64 10.32 -10.72
C LYS A 82 0.59 10.98 -11.63
N ASN A 83 -0.33 11.76 -11.08
CA ASN A 83 -1.38 12.45 -11.85
C ASN A 83 -2.18 11.49 -12.79
N GLY A 84 -2.39 10.23 -12.38
CA GLY A 84 -3.09 9.22 -13.20
C GLY A 84 -2.24 8.57 -14.30
N ASP A 85 -0.95 8.90 -14.40
CA ASP A 85 -0.02 8.28 -15.37
C ASP A 85 0.39 6.87 -14.92
N ALA A 86 -0.12 5.84 -15.62
CA ALA A 86 0.16 4.43 -15.36
C ALA A 86 1.64 4.04 -15.51
N THR A 87 2.44 4.85 -16.20
CA THR A 87 3.88 4.63 -16.42
C THR A 87 4.74 5.13 -15.25
N LYS A 88 4.18 5.96 -14.37
CA LYS A 88 4.88 6.56 -13.23
C LYS A 88 4.24 6.12 -11.93
N LYS A 89 4.72 4.98 -11.41
CA LYS A 89 4.25 4.36 -10.17
C LYS A 89 5.14 4.74 -8.99
N PHE A 90 4.54 5.18 -7.89
CA PHE A 90 5.21 5.35 -6.60
C PHE A 90 4.78 4.23 -5.66
N LYS A 91 5.73 3.56 -5.00
CA LYS A 91 5.41 2.60 -3.93
C LYS A 91 4.75 3.38 -2.80
N VAL A 92 3.47 3.13 -2.54
CA VAL A 92 2.78 3.73 -1.40
C VAL A 92 3.19 2.90 -0.19
N ALA A 93 3.79 3.53 0.81
CA ALA A 93 3.95 2.88 2.10
C ALA A 93 2.57 2.69 2.72
N ASP A 94 2.34 1.58 3.43
CA ASP A 94 1.08 1.38 4.14
C ASP A 94 0.81 2.59 5.05
N ALA A 95 -0.34 3.23 4.87
CA ALA A 95 -0.72 4.36 5.71
C ALA A 95 -0.94 3.83 7.14
N THR A 96 -0.03 4.17 8.06
CA THR A 96 -0.16 3.75 9.46
C THR A 96 -1.13 4.64 10.23
N ASN A 97 -1.45 5.82 9.69
CA ASN A 97 -2.41 6.77 10.25
C ASN A 97 -3.28 7.39 9.14
N ASN A 98 -4.50 7.84 9.50
CA ASN A 98 -5.45 8.47 8.57
C ASN A 98 -4.89 9.72 7.84
N ASN A 99 -3.86 10.36 8.39
CA ASN A 99 -3.21 11.53 7.80
C ASN A 99 -2.15 11.18 6.74
N GLU A 100 -1.90 9.89 6.49
CA GLU A 100 -0.90 9.39 5.53
C GLU A 100 -1.52 8.82 4.25
N ALA A 101 -2.86 8.78 4.16
CA ALA A 101 -3.61 8.20 3.04
C ALA A 101 -3.65 9.11 1.79
N VAL A 102 -3.29 10.38 1.91
CA VAL A 102 -2.95 11.23 0.77
C VAL A 102 -1.45 11.12 0.54
N ASN A 103 -1.02 10.88 -0.72
CA ASN A 103 0.41 10.80 -1.01
C ASN A 103 1.09 12.05 -0.50
N LYS A 104 2.01 11.91 0.47
CA LYS A 104 2.78 13.05 1.01
C LYS A 104 3.43 13.89 -0.10
N GLY A 105 3.69 13.32 -1.28
CA GLY A 105 4.14 14.04 -2.48
C GLY A 105 3.11 14.97 -3.15
N GLN A 106 1.81 14.67 -3.08
CA GLN A 106 0.75 15.58 -3.55
C GLN A 106 0.53 16.75 -2.57
N VAL A 107 0.80 16.52 -1.28
CA VAL A 107 0.71 17.55 -0.23
C VAL A 107 2.00 18.37 -0.12
N ASN A 108 3.18 17.76 -0.36
CA ASN A 108 4.48 18.43 -0.39
C ASN A 108 4.71 19.25 -1.67
N GLY A 109 4.01 18.95 -2.76
CA GLY A 109 4.21 19.65 -4.04
C GLY A 109 3.62 21.07 -4.10
N ILE A 110 2.90 21.51 -3.06
CA ILE A 110 2.29 22.84 -3.00
C ILE A 110 2.64 23.47 -1.65
N ALA A 111 3.73 24.24 -1.61
CA ALA A 111 4.04 25.07 -0.45
C ALA A 111 3.50 26.49 -0.66
N ILE A 112 2.61 26.91 0.25
CA ILE A 112 2.21 28.31 0.37
C ILE A 112 3.24 28.98 1.28
N SER A 113 4.05 29.87 0.72
CA SER A 113 4.98 30.71 1.48
C SER A 113 4.42 32.12 1.65
N PHE A 114 4.69 32.71 2.81
CA PHE A 114 4.26 34.07 3.11
C PHE A 114 5.47 34.96 3.44
N GLY A 115 5.61 36.10 2.78
CA GLY A 115 6.68 37.08 3.06
C GLY A 115 6.49 37.86 4.36
N SER A 116 7.40 38.74 4.74
CA SER A 116 7.27 39.53 5.98
C SER A 116 6.03 40.45 5.97
N ILE A 117 5.43 40.70 7.14
CA ILE A 117 4.31 41.64 7.29
C ILE A 117 4.80 43.07 7.00
N GLN A 118 4.10 43.74 6.08
CA GLN A 118 4.25 45.14 5.74
C GLN A 118 3.04 45.93 6.26
N VAL A 119 3.20 47.23 6.47
CA VAL A 119 2.11 48.13 6.89
C VAL A 119 2.03 49.29 5.90
N SER A 120 0.83 49.58 5.40
CA SER A 120 0.59 50.75 4.56
C SER A 120 0.70 52.05 5.36
N GLY A 121 0.83 53.17 4.64
CA GLY A 121 0.43 54.47 5.18
C GLY A 121 -1.07 54.52 5.49
N TYR A 122 -1.55 55.66 6.00
CA TYR A 122 -2.99 55.90 6.02
C TYR A 122 -3.51 55.94 4.59
N VAL A 123 -4.49 55.10 4.29
CA VAL A 123 -4.97 54.90 2.91
C VAL A 123 -6.11 55.83 2.54
N ASN A 124 -6.71 56.48 3.53
CA ASN A 124 -7.73 57.51 3.36
C ASN A 124 -7.48 58.67 4.34
N ASN A 125 -8.05 59.83 3.99
CA ASN A 125 -8.26 60.93 4.93
C ASN A 125 -9.59 60.74 5.68
N TYR A 126 -9.80 61.53 6.73
CA TYR A 126 -11.14 61.64 7.33
C TYR A 126 -12.11 62.18 6.28
N ASP A 127 -13.35 61.72 6.32
CA ASP A 127 -14.42 62.00 5.35
C ASP A 127 -14.04 61.62 3.91
N GLY A 128 -13.01 60.78 3.76
CA GLY A 128 -12.46 60.36 2.48
C GLY A 128 -12.83 58.93 2.13
N ILE A 129 -12.95 58.67 0.83
CA ILE A 129 -13.21 57.32 0.31
C ILE A 129 -12.04 56.40 0.68
N MET A 130 -12.37 55.24 1.25
CA MET A 130 -11.41 54.18 1.52
C MET A 130 -11.36 53.23 0.31
N ASP A 131 -10.47 53.53 -0.63
CA ASP A 131 -10.18 52.67 -1.79
C ASP A 131 -8.68 52.34 -1.82
N TRP A 132 -8.34 51.16 -1.33
CA TRP A 132 -6.96 50.69 -1.32
C TRP A 132 -6.88 49.21 -1.63
N THR A 133 -6.01 48.88 -2.58
CA THR A 133 -5.74 47.51 -3.00
C THR A 133 -4.34 47.11 -2.57
N ALA A 134 -4.22 45.93 -1.97
CA ALA A 134 -2.91 45.39 -1.62
C ALA A 134 -2.05 45.16 -2.88
N PRO A 135 -0.72 45.30 -2.80
CA PRO A 135 0.15 45.02 -3.93
C PRO A 135 -0.09 43.62 -4.51
N SER A 136 0.12 43.47 -5.82
CA SER A 136 -0.07 42.19 -6.51
C SER A 136 0.71 41.06 -5.82
N GLY A 137 0.09 39.88 -5.71
CA GLY A 137 0.67 38.75 -5.01
C GLY A 137 0.74 38.91 -3.49
N SER A 138 -0.03 39.84 -2.89
CA SER A 138 -0.14 40.01 -1.45
C SER A 138 -1.57 39.86 -0.96
N VAL A 139 -1.69 39.50 0.32
CA VAL A 139 -2.96 39.40 1.03
C VAL A 139 -2.98 40.36 2.22
N ILE A 140 -4.15 40.92 2.50
CA ILE A 140 -4.39 41.72 3.71
C ILE A 140 -4.47 40.76 4.90
N VAL A 141 -3.69 41.05 5.94
CA VAL A 141 -3.61 40.22 7.15
C VAL A 141 -3.98 40.99 8.42
N GLY A 142 -4.36 42.26 8.29
CA GLY A 142 -4.84 43.05 9.41
C GLY A 142 -5.20 44.48 9.03
N VAL A 143 -5.95 45.13 9.91
CA VAL A 143 -6.41 46.52 9.76
C VAL A 143 -6.10 47.28 11.04
N TYR A 144 -5.66 48.51 10.91
CA TYR A 144 -5.49 49.46 12.01
C TYR A 144 -6.25 50.74 11.67
N SER A 145 -6.95 51.34 12.63
CA SER A 145 -7.70 52.57 12.39
C SER A 145 -7.55 53.54 13.54
N VAL A 146 -7.58 54.84 13.24
CA VAL A 146 -7.68 55.91 14.24
C VAL A 146 -8.93 56.72 13.99
N HIS A 147 -9.76 56.82 15.02
CA HIS A 147 -10.97 57.65 15.03
C HIS A 147 -10.64 59.09 15.43
N SER A 148 -11.37 60.05 14.89
CA SER A 148 -11.36 61.45 15.32
C SER A 148 -12.77 61.89 15.67
N ASN A 149 -12.97 62.38 16.90
CA ASN A 149 -14.27 62.94 17.32
C ASN A 149 -14.57 64.28 16.61
N GLN A 150 -13.57 64.98 16.07
CA GLN A 150 -13.84 66.22 15.35
C GLN A 150 -14.45 65.97 13.97
N ALA A 151 -13.99 64.92 13.30
CA ALA A 151 -14.51 64.52 11.99
C ALA A 151 -15.64 63.48 12.11
N GLU A 152 -15.80 62.85 13.26
CA GLU A 152 -16.71 61.71 13.48
C GLU A 152 -16.47 60.53 12.50
N ASP A 153 -15.21 60.34 12.10
CA ASP A 153 -14.79 59.35 11.11
C ASP A 153 -13.47 58.63 11.49
N ARG A 154 -13.01 57.68 10.66
CA ARG A 154 -11.81 56.86 10.85
C ARG A 154 -10.90 56.89 9.63
N ARG A 155 -9.60 57.00 9.90
CA ARG A 155 -8.56 56.70 8.91
C ARG A 155 -7.97 55.31 9.12
N PHE A 156 -7.68 54.62 8.02
CA PHE A 156 -7.27 53.21 8.05
C PHE A 156 -5.84 53.01 7.53
N LYS A 157 -5.16 52.00 8.10
CA LYS A 157 -3.93 51.40 7.60
C LYS A 157 -4.14 49.90 7.47
N TYR A 158 -3.55 49.29 6.46
CA TYR A 158 -3.60 47.85 6.25
C TYR A 158 -2.26 47.20 6.50
N LYS A 159 -2.29 46.07 7.20
CA LYS A 159 -1.17 45.14 7.25
C LYS A 159 -1.35 44.13 6.11
N TYR A 160 -0.30 43.91 5.34
CA TYR A 160 -0.33 42.97 4.21
C TYR A 160 0.97 42.18 4.15
N ARG A 161 0.97 41.06 3.45
CA ARG A 161 2.19 40.29 3.17
C ARG A 161 2.08 39.57 1.85
N SER A 162 3.20 39.32 1.19
CA SER A 162 3.21 38.52 -0.04
C SER A 162 2.79 37.08 0.25
N ILE A 163 2.08 36.48 -0.70
CA ILE A 163 1.77 35.06 -0.75
C ILE A 163 2.36 34.49 -2.04
N SER A 164 2.99 33.34 -1.95
CA SER A 164 3.55 32.68 -3.12
C SER A 164 3.32 31.18 -3.02
N ILE A 165 2.93 30.58 -4.15
CA ILE A 165 2.81 29.14 -4.29
C ILE A 165 4.07 28.68 -5.00
N SER A 166 4.86 27.83 -4.33
CA SER A 166 6.02 27.19 -4.92
C SER A 166 5.78 25.69 -5.05
N ASN A 167 6.10 25.15 -6.22
CA ASN A 167 6.27 23.72 -6.38
C ASN A 167 7.59 23.34 -5.68
N ILE A 168 7.54 22.43 -4.70
CA ILE A 168 8.73 21.82 -4.10
C ILE A 168 9.17 20.63 -4.96
#